data_AF-A0AAW6N771-F1
#
_entry.id   AF-A0AAW6N771-F1
#
_cell.length_a   1.000
_cell.length_b   1.000
_cell.length_c   1.000
_cell.angle_alpha   90.00
_cell.angle_beta   90.00
_cell.angle_gamma   90.00
#
_symmetry.space_group_name_H-M   'P 1'
#
loop_
_entity.id
_entity.type
_entity.pdbx_description
1 polymer ?
#
loop_
_entity_poly.entity_id
_entity_poly.type
_entity_poly.pdbx_seq_one_letter_code
_entity_poly.pdbx_strand_id
1 'polypeptide(L)'
;MEELVEQVGGASGEMVPPDWLNEEGQKVWEYLAPKLSAMRILQRIDTLTFGRYCENFGRWVTLSKMIESEGMTYKPESDHGNYIRPHPAVPMSQRLDRDLQAAEASFALNPADRQRLFAAKAAASVAPDLFNQSDTDNESEPKSSPVGMLN
;
A
#
# COMPACT_ATOMS: atom_id res chain seq x y z
N MET A 1 4.98 -0.98 22.10
CA MET A 1 5.29 -0.57 20.71
C MET A 1 6.68 -1.05 20.33
N GLU A 2 7.71 -0.80 21.17
CA GLU A 2 9.06 -1.35 20.98
C GLU A 2 9.06 -2.89 20.82
N GLU A 3 8.32 -3.62 21.67
CA GLU A 3 8.21 -5.08 21.61
C GLU A 3 7.61 -5.61 20.29
N LEU A 4 6.68 -4.86 19.67
CA LEU A 4 6.09 -5.20 18.36
C LEU A 4 7.02 -4.87 17.18
N VAL A 5 7.96 -3.95 17.37
CA VAL A 5 8.93 -3.53 16.34
C VAL A 5 10.14 -4.48 16.35
N GLU A 6 10.53 -4.98 17.52
CA GLU A 6 11.66 -5.89 17.70
C GLU A 6 11.39 -7.27 17.06
N GLN A 7 10.14 -7.74 17.08
CA GLN A 7 9.72 -9.01 16.44
C GLN A 7 9.73 -9.00 14.91
N VAL A 8 9.89 -7.84 14.26
CA VAL A 8 9.86 -7.71 12.79
C VAL A 8 11.23 -7.99 12.14
N GLY A 9 12.26 -8.17 12.96
CA GLY A 9 13.65 -8.31 12.52
C GLY A 9 14.06 -9.74 12.15
N GLY A 10 13.72 -10.21 10.94
CA GLY A 10 14.39 -11.37 10.35
C GLY A 10 15.89 -11.10 10.15
N ALA A 11 16.74 -12.00 10.65
CA ALA A 11 18.21 -11.86 10.76
C ALA A 11 18.98 -11.81 9.41
N SER A 12 18.31 -11.85 8.26
CA SER A 12 18.94 -12.19 6.97
C SER A 12 18.60 -11.27 5.79
N GLY A 13 17.97 -10.11 6.00
CA GLY A 13 17.57 -9.25 4.86
C GLY A 13 16.28 -9.72 4.14
N GLU A 14 15.69 -10.82 4.59
CA GLU A 14 14.37 -11.32 4.18
C GLU A 14 13.19 -10.67 4.93
N MET A 15 12.09 -10.39 4.24
CA MET A 15 10.84 -9.92 4.85
C MET A 15 10.09 -11.12 5.45
N VAL A 16 9.96 -11.13 6.77
CA VAL A 16 9.30 -12.20 7.52
C VAL A 16 7.90 -11.75 7.98
N PRO A 17 6.91 -12.67 8.03
CA PRO A 17 5.61 -12.36 8.60
C PRO A 17 5.74 -11.99 10.08
N PRO A 18 5.01 -10.97 10.57
CA PRO A 18 4.96 -10.71 12.00
C PRO A 18 4.30 -11.87 12.78
N ASP A 19 4.80 -12.16 13.97
CA ASP A 19 4.34 -13.29 14.80
C ASP A 19 2.88 -13.18 15.29
N TRP A 20 2.31 -11.98 15.26
CA TRP A 20 0.95 -11.70 15.72
C TRP A 20 -0.12 -11.88 14.64
N LEU A 21 0.25 -12.32 13.43
CA LEU A 21 -0.71 -12.62 12.38
C LEU A 21 -1.58 -13.83 12.77
N ASN A 22 -2.89 -13.70 12.58
CA ASN A 22 -3.79 -14.84 12.61
C ASN A 22 -3.52 -15.78 11.41
N GLU A 23 -4.03 -17.02 11.51
CA GLU A 23 -3.75 -18.07 10.52
C GLU A 23 -4.10 -17.69 9.08
N GLU A 24 -5.23 -17.02 8.87
CA GLU A 24 -5.63 -16.59 7.52
C GLU A 24 -4.78 -15.40 7.04
N GLY A 25 -4.40 -14.49 7.94
CA GLY A 25 -3.50 -13.38 7.66
C GLY A 25 -2.09 -13.84 7.28
N GLN A 26 -1.58 -14.89 7.93
CA GLN A 26 -0.30 -15.50 7.58
C GLN A 26 -0.33 -16.04 6.14
N LYS A 27 -1.41 -16.72 5.72
CA LYS A 27 -1.55 -17.19 4.33
C LYS A 27 -1.56 -16.03 3.33
N VAL A 28 -2.22 -14.93 3.66
CA VAL A 28 -2.22 -13.71 2.82
C VAL A 28 -0.80 -13.14 2.69
N TRP A 29 -0.07 -13.07 3.81
CA TRP A 29 1.32 -12.63 3.81
C TRP A 29 2.18 -13.50 2.89
N GLU A 30 2.17 -14.81 3.11
CA GLU A 30 2.96 -15.79 2.36
C GLU A 30 2.67 -15.74 0.85
N TYR A 31 1.42 -15.46 0.48
CA TYR A 31 1.03 -15.34 -0.92
C TYR A 31 1.45 -14.01 -1.56
N LEU A 32 1.19 -12.88 -0.89
CA LEU A 32 1.31 -11.55 -1.49
C LEU A 32 2.68 -10.89 -1.26
N ALA A 33 3.26 -11.01 -0.07
CA ALA A 33 4.54 -10.36 0.27
C ALA A 33 5.65 -10.67 -0.75
N PRO A 34 5.93 -11.93 -1.14
CA PRO A 34 7.01 -12.21 -2.09
C PRO A 34 6.73 -11.61 -3.47
N LYS A 35 5.47 -11.59 -3.92
CA LYS A 35 5.07 -11.02 -5.22
C LYS A 35 5.25 -9.50 -5.24
N LEU A 36 4.79 -8.82 -4.19
CA LEU A 36 4.93 -7.36 -4.07
C LEU A 36 6.39 -6.94 -3.91
N SER A 37 7.18 -7.72 -3.17
CA SER A 37 8.62 -7.49 -3.04
C SER A 37 9.34 -7.65 -4.38
N ALA A 38 9.02 -8.70 -5.16
CA ALA A 38 9.60 -8.92 -6.50
C ALA A 38 9.30 -7.76 -7.46
N MET A 39 8.13 -7.13 -7.33
CA MET A 39 7.74 -5.94 -8.11
C MET A 39 8.32 -4.62 -7.56
N ARG A 40 9.09 -4.65 -6.47
CA ARG A 40 9.57 -3.46 -5.73
C ARG A 40 8.41 -2.51 -5.37
N ILE A 41 7.31 -3.09 -4.91
CA ILE A 41 6.14 -2.37 -4.36
C ILE A 41 6.20 -2.40 -2.83
N LEU A 42 6.53 -3.55 -2.25
CA LEU A 42 6.67 -3.73 -0.81
C LEU A 42 8.16 -3.73 -0.44
N GLN A 43 8.53 -2.94 0.56
CA GLN A 43 9.88 -2.89 1.12
C GLN A 43 9.88 -3.31 2.59
N ARG A 44 11.06 -3.59 3.15
CA ARG A 44 11.22 -3.99 4.56
C ARG A 44 10.56 -3.02 5.54
N ILE A 45 10.65 -1.71 5.26
CA ILE A 45 10.05 -0.67 6.10
C ILE A 45 8.52 -0.79 6.19
N ASP A 46 7.89 -1.43 5.22
CA ASP A 46 6.44 -1.58 5.14
C ASP A 46 5.92 -2.79 5.91
N THR A 47 6.81 -3.60 6.50
CA THR A 47 6.45 -4.90 7.11
C THR A 47 5.31 -4.78 8.12
N LEU A 48 5.36 -3.80 9.02
CA LEU A 48 4.31 -3.60 10.02
C LEU A 48 2.99 -3.14 9.38
N THR A 49 3.05 -2.25 8.40
CA THR A 49 1.85 -1.75 7.71
C THR A 49 1.19 -2.86 6.90
N PHE A 50 1.98 -3.64 6.17
CA PHE A 50 1.49 -4.78 5.40
C PHE A 50 1.00 -5.92 6.31
N GLY A 51 1.66 -6.14 7.45
CA GLY A 51 1.21 -7.10 8.45
C GLY A 51 -0.19 -6.76 8.96
N ARG A 52 -0.47 -5.47 9.20
CA ARG A 52 -1.80 -5.04 9.65
C ARG A 52 -2.86 -5.28 8.58
N TYR A 53 -2.51 -5.09 7.32
CA TYR A 53 -3.37 -5.46 6.19
C TYR A 53 -3.67 -6.96 6.20
N CYS A 54 -2.64 -7.81 6.28
CA CYS A 54 -2.77 -9.27 6.34
C CYS A 54 -3.65 -9.72 7.51
N GLU A 55 -3.41 -9.21 8.73
CA GLU A 55 -4.20 -9.51 9.93
C GLU A 55 -5.67 -9.17 9.74
N ASN A 56 -5.97 -7.96 9.25
CA ASN A 56 -7.35 -7.53 9.00
C ASN A 56 -8.01 -8.35 7.89
N PHE A 57 -7.27 -8.74 6.85
CA PHE A 57 -7.78 -9.60 5.79
C PHE A 57 -8.16 -10.97 6.34
N GLY A 58 -7.30 -11.56 7.18
CA GLY A 58 -7.60 -12.85 7.81
C GLY A 58 -8.82 -12.81 8.74
N ARG A 59 -9.01 -11.72 9.49
CA ARG A 59 -10.24 -11.48 10.27
C ARG A 59 -11.47 -11.37 9.37
N TRP A 60 -11.37 -10.64 8.27
CA TRP A 60 -12.45 -10.51 7.30
C TRP A 60 -12.83 -11.87 6.71
N VAL A 61 -11.86 -12.69 6.30
CA VAL A 61 -12.11 -14.07 5.82
C VAL A 61 -12.86 -14.89 6.88
N THR A 62 -12.42 -14.83 8.13
CA THR A 62 -13.05 -15.56 9.24
C THR A 62 -14.50 -15.14 9.46
N LEU A 63 -14.78 -13.84 9.47
CA LEU A 63 -16.15 -13.32 9.62
C LEU A 63 -17.02 -13.65 8.40
N SER A 64 -16.47 -13.63 7.20
CA SER A 64 -17.18 -14.01 5.98
C SER A 64 -17.60 -15.48 5.99
N LYS A 65 -16.70 -16.38 6.41
CA LYS A 65 -17.04 -17.81 6.62
C LYS A 65 -18.13 -18.01 7.68
N MET A 66 -18.05 -17.24 8.78
CA MET A 66 -19.08 -17.26 9.82
C MET A 66 -20.45 -16.87 9.25
N ILE A 67 -20.53 -15.75 8.52
CA ILE A 67 -21.78 -15.28 7.88
C ILE A 67 -22.31 -16.30 6.87
N GLU A 68 -21.43 -16.95 6.10
CA GLU A 68 -21.83 -17.99 5.14
C GLU A 68 -22.44 -19.20 5.84
N SER A 69 -21.87 -19.62 6.97
CA SER A 69 -22.34 -20.78 7.74
C SER A 69 -23.58 -20.51 8.59
N GLU A 70 -23.67 -19.36 9.24
CA GLU A 70 -24.71 -19.02 10.23
C GLU A 70 -25.85 -18.18 9.63
N GLY A 71 -25.61 -17.57 8.47
CA GLY A 71 -26.54 -16.67 7.79
C GLY A 71 -26.38 -15.21 8.21
N MET A 72 -26.99 -14.31 7.44
CA MET A 72 -26.89 -12.85 7.65
C MET A 72 -27.77 -12.32 8.80
N THR A 73 -28.64 -13.16 9.35
CA THR A 73 -29.60 -12.76 10.39
C THR A 73 -29.77 -13.87 11.42
N TYR A 74 -30.02 -13.48 12.67
CA TYR A 74 -30.40 -14.41 13.73
C TYR A 74 -31.69 -13.95 14.41
N LYS A 75 -32.35 -14.88 15.10
CA LYS A 75 -33.53 -14.62 15.92
C LYS A 75 -33.16 -14.83 17.39
N PRO A 76 -33.00 -13.77 18.19
CA PRO A 76 -32.78 -13.92 19.62
C PRO A 76 -34.01 -14.51 20.30
N GLU A 77 -33.82 -15.46 21.20
CA GLU A 77 -34.88 -15.86 22.13
C GLU A 77 -35.04 -14.75 23.18
N SER A 78 -36.19 -14.07 23.16
CA SER A 78 -36.49 -12.98 24.09
C SER A 78 -37.98 -12.96 24.42
N ASP A 79 -38.30 -12.73 25.70
CA ASP A 79 -39.67 -12.58 26.20
C ASP A 79 -40.44 -11.40 25.55
N HIS A 80 -39.73 -10.49 24.88
CA HIS A 80 -40.27 -9.26 24.29
C HIS A 80 -40.63 -9.40 22.80
N GLY A 81 -40.62 -10.63 22.24
CA GLY A 81 -41.12 -10.94 20.91
C GLY A 81 -40.06 -11.38 19.90
N ASN A 82 -40.53 -12.00 18.82
CA ASN A 82 -39.69 -12.61 17.79
C ASN A 82 -39.33 -11.59 16.70
N TYR A 83 -38.24 -10.86 16.89
CA TYR A 83 -37.72 -9.95 15.85
C TYR A 83 -36.44 -10.50 15.23
N ILE A 84 -36.34 -10.41 13.90
CA ILE A 84 -35.11 -10.75 13.17
C ILE A 84 -34.09 -9.62 13.38
N ARG A 85 -32.84 -10.00 13.67
CA ARG A 85 -31.71 -9.07 13.84
C ARG A 85 -30.58 -9.43 12.85
N PRO A 86 -29.80 -8.46 12.37
CA PRO A 86 -28.61 -8.76 11.58
C PRO A 86 -27.59 -9.51 12.44
N HIS A 87 -26.90 -10.47 11.83
CA HIS A 87 -25.83 -11.21 12.49
C HIS A 87 -24.69 -10.25 12.91
N PRO A 88 -24.16 -10.32 14.14
CA PRO A 88 -23.16 -9.36 14.64
C PRO A 88 -21.87 -9.32 13.80
N ALA A 89 -21.52 -10.41 13.12
CA ALA A 89 -20.37 -10.46 12.21
C ALA A 89 -20.57 -9.58 10.95
N VAL A 90 -21.80 -9.33 10.51
CA VAL A 90 -22.09 -8.58 9.27
C VAL A 90 -21.55 -7.14 9.31
N PRO A 91 -21.89 -6.29 10.30
CA PRO A 91 -21.37 -4.92 10.33
C PRO A 91 -19.85 -4.88 10.49
N MET A 92 -19.26 -5.83 11.21
CA MET A 92 -17.80 -5.91 11.38
C MET A 92 -17.09 -6.31 10.08
N SER A 93 -17.61 -7.32 9.37
CA SER A 93 -17.10 -7.73 8.06
C SER A 93 -17.18 -6.58 7.05
N GLN A 94 -18.32 -5.89 6.97
CA GLN A 94 -18.48 -4.73 6.08
C GLN A 94 -17.54 -3.56 6.42
N ARG A 95 -17.21 -3.37 7.71
CA ARG A 95 -16.22 -2.36 8.09
C ARG A 95 -14.82 -2.75 7.64
N LEU A 96 -14.42 -4.00 7.91
CA LEU A 96 -13.11 -4.51 7.49
C LEU A 96 -12.95 -4.46 5.97
N ASP A 97 -13.98 -4.79 5.19
CA ASP A 97 -13.95 -4.70 3.72
C ASP A 97 -13.59 -3.28 3.24
N ARG A 98 -14.20 -2.24 3.84
CA ARG A 98 -13.88 -0.84 3.52
C ARG A 98 -12.46 -0.46 3.92
N ASP A 99 -12.03 -0.88 5.11
CA ASP A 99 -10.68 -0.61 5.62
C ASP A 99 -9.62 -1.31 4.75
N LEU A 100 -9.92 -2.51 4.25
CA LEU A 100 -9.06 -3.29 3.35
C LEU A 100 -8.97 -2.63 1.96
N GLN A 101 -10.10 -2.26 1.36
CA GLN A 101 -10.12 -1.55 0.07
C GLN A 101 -9.29 -0.25 0.12
N ALA A 102 -9.34 0.47 1.23
CA ALA A 102 -8.52 1.66 1.42
C ALA A 102 -7.01 1.33 1.53
N ALA A 103 -6.66 0.26 2.25
CA ALA A 103 -5.27 -0.18 2.39
C ALA A 103 -4.68 -0.77 1.08
N GLU A 104 -5.51 -1.41 0.25
CA GLU A 104 -5.09 -2.02 -1.02
C GLU A 104 -4.52 -1.01 -2.02
N ALA A 105 -5.01 0.22 -1.98
CA ALA A 105 -4.49 1.31 -2.79
C ALA A 105 -3.02 1.63 -2.46
N SER A 106 -2.62 1.55 -1.18
CA SER A 106 -1.25 1.81 -0.74
C SER A 106 -0.24 0.77 -1.26
N PHE A 107 -0.71 -0.44 -1.55
CA PHE A 107 0.12 -1.55 -2.04
C PHE A 107 -0.09 -1.84 -3.53
N ALA A 108 -0.80 -0.97 -4.26
CA ALA A 108 -1.12 -1.15 -5.68
C ALA A 108 -1.69 -2.55 -6.01
N LEU A 109 -2.53 -3.06 -5.11
CA LEU A 109 -3.18 -4.37 -5.27
C LEU A 109 -4.29 -4.32 -6.33
N ASN A 110 -4.85 -3.13 -6.58
CA ASN A 110 -5.86 -2.88 -7.60
C ASN A 110 -5.24 -2.63 -8.99
N PRO A 111 -5.83 -3.12 -10.10
CA PRO A 111 -5.30 -2.93 -11.45
C PRO A 111 -5.06 -1.47 -11.83
N ALA A 112 -5.98 -0.56 -11.47
CA ALA A 112 -5.87 0.86 -11.76
C ALA A 112 -4.69 1.52 -11.02
N ASP A 113 -4.51 1.19 -9.73
CA ASP A 113 -3.39 1.70 -8.93
C ASP A 113 -2.05 1.18 -9.45
N ARG A 114 -2.01 -0.09 -9.87
CA ARG A 114 -0.82 -0.68 -10.49
C ARG A 114 -0.45 0.00 -11.80
N GLN A 115 -1.44 0.26 -12.66
CA GLN A 115 -1.23 0.99 -13.90
C GLN A 115 -0.71 2.41 -13.63
N ARG A 116 -1.31 3.12 -12.67
CA ARG A 116 -0.87 4.47 -12.27
C ARG A 116 0.56 4.47 -11.74
N LEU A 117 0.91 3.50 -10.89
CA LEU A 117 2.27 3.37 -10.35
C LEU A 117 3.31 3.15 -11.46
N PHE A 118 3.03 2.24 -12.41
CA PHE A 118 3.96 1.98 -13.50
C PHE A 118 4.07 3.15 -14.49
N ALA A 119 2.97 3.83 -14.79
CA ALA A 119 2.99 5.04 -15.61
C ALA A 119 3.83 6.15 -14.96
N ALA A 120 3.69 6.36 -13.64
CA ALA A 120 4.49 7.33 -12.90
C ALA A 120 5.98 6.98 -12.91
N LYS A 121 6.33 5.70 -12.70
CA LYS A 121 7.72 5.21 -12.79
C LYS A 121 8.31 5.43 -14.19
N ALA A 122 7.54 5.18 -15.25
CA ALA A 122 7.98 5.40 -16.63
C ALA A 122 8.24 6.90 -16.90
N ALA A 123 7.32 7.78 -16.50
CA ALA A 123 7.48 9.22 -16.67
C ALA A 123 8.73 9.77 -15.95
N ALA A 124 9.00 9.30 -14.74
CA ALA A 124 10.19 9.69 -13.98
C ALA A 124 11.51 9.28 -14.66
N SER A 125 11.53 8.15 -15.38
CA SER A 125 12.73 7.70 -16.10
C SER A 125 13.04 8.48 -17.38
N VAL A 126 12.07 9.24 -17.91
CA VAL A 126 12.17 10.00 -19.16
C VAL A 126 12.37 11.50 -18.93
N ALA A 127 12.22 11.98 -17.69
CA ALA A 127 12.45 13.38 -17.36
C ALA A 127 13.92 13.76 -17.69
N PRO A 128 14.16 14.74 -18.60
CA PRO A 128 15.50 15.25 -18.85
C PRO A 128 16.12 15.78 -17.56
N ASP A 129 17.46 15.75 -17.47
CA ASP A 129 18.25 16.22 -16.33
C ASP A 129 17.95 17.71 -16.04
N LEU A 130 16.90 17.93 -15.26
CA LEU A 130 16.29 19.24 -14.96
C LEU A 130 17.18 20.10 -14.05
N PHE A 131 18.27 19.53 -13.54
CA PHE A 131 19.19 20.20 -12.62
C PHE A 131 20.60 20.41 -13.18
N ASN A 132 20.86 20.01 -14.43
CA ASN A 132 22.12 20.32 -15.13
C ASN A 132 21.94 21.44 -16.16
N GLN A 133 21.26 22.52 -15.76
CA GLN A 133 21.53 23.83 -16.35
C GLN A 133 22.68 24.43 -15.56
N SER A 134 23.91 24.02 -15.89
CA SER A 134 25.07 24.83 -15.53
C SER A 134 24.94 26.14 -16.30
N ASP A 135 24.85 27.25 -15.57
CA ASP A 135 24.86 28.62 -16.06
C ASP A 135 25.90 28.79 -17.17
N THR A 136 25.46 28.80 -18.43
CA THR A 136 26.23 29.44 -19.51
C THR A 136 25.75 30.89 -19.63
N ASP A 137 25.95 31.64 -18.55
CA ASP A 137 26.11 33.09 -18.64
C ASP A 137 27.49 33.34 -19.27
N ASN A 138 27.57 33.27 -20.59
CA ASN A 138 28.69 33.87 -21.32
C ASN A 138 28.23 35.20 -21.88
N GLU A 139 28.37 36.22 -21.03
CA GLU A 139 28.22 37.63 -21.34
C GLU A 139 29.23 38.02 -22.42
N SER A 140 28.82 38.01 -23.69
CA SER A 140 29.64 38.55 -24.77
C SER A 140 29.50 40.07 -24.79
N GLU A 141 30.40 40.77 -24.09
CA GLU A 141 30.60 42.21 -24.24
C GLU A 141 30.75 42.59 -25.73
N PRO A 142 30.03 43.61 -26.24
CA PRO A 142 30.31 44.15 -27.56
C PRO A 142 31.60 44.98 -27.53
N LYS A 143 32.71 44.40 -28.03
CA LYS A 143 33.96 45.14 -28.24
C LYS A 143 33.75 46.25 -29.28
N SER A 144 34.01 47.47 -28.83
CA SER A 144 34.19 48.70 -29.60
C SER A 144 35.08 48.48 -30.84
N SER A 145 34.59 48.85 -32.03
CA SER A 145 35.40 48.95 -33.25
C SER A 145 36.06 50.33 -33.37
N PRO A 146 37.33 50.43 -33.79
CA PRO A 146 37.96 51.71 -34.06
C PRO A 146 37.47 52.25 -35.42
N VAL A 147 36.98 53.49 -35.42
CA VAL A 147 36.67 54.26 -36.62
C VAL A 147 38.00 54.65 -37.28
N GLY A 148 38.36 53.93 -38.35
CA GLY A 148 39.46 54.24 -39.24
C GLY A 148 39.00 55.11 -40.42
N MET A 149 39.63 56.26 -40.54
CA MET A 149 39.46 57.34 -41.51
C MET A 149 39.82 56.98 -42.97
N LEU A 150 39.15 57.69 -43.89
CA LEU A 150 39.63 58.24 -45.18
C LEU A 150 40.02 57.27 -46.32
N ASN A 151 39.22 57.30 -47.40
CA ASN A 151 39.59 57.89 -48.69
C ASN A 151 38.36 58.10 -49.59
#